data_AF-A0A812SSF9-F1
#
_entry.id   AF-A0A812SSF9-F1
#
_cell.length_a   1.000
_cell.length_b   1.000
_cell.length_c   1.000
_cell.angle_alpha   90.00
_cell.angle_beta   90.00
_cell.angle_gamma   90.00
#
_symmetry.space_group_name_H-M   'P 1'
#
loop_
_entity.id
_entity.type
_entity.pdbx_description
1 polymer ?
#
loop_
_entity_poly.entity_id
_entity_poly.type
_entity_poly.pdbx_seq_one_letter_code
_entity_poly.pdbx_strand_id
1 'polypeptide(L)'
;MVVSRRHWNERGLEPCIRVKKSDTRGAATYVAIIADNAGIQAGLPHFLIMNESKLTKALERQVASLPASHLQVWRRKSAWNTADCMVEIIQHLATHLAPWLARYTPILLLDQAPCHLPAKVMEAARDAHIHLVYIPSSLTSVLQPLDVAAFSTLKMWWAAKFQALRQASDNHEVSELAWMELLRTVPRKFFAARSWSRAFTAVGTAGDVTILNRALKRQLGDTVVMSSSDKPTPEQLSCIWLKRRRMEYAYPLLMQPGS
;
A
#
# COMPACT_ATOMS: atom_id res chain seq x y z
N MET A 1 40.88 2.19 -1.98
CA MET A 1 39.70 1.29 -1.90
C MET A 1 39.88 0.20 -2.96
N VAL A 2 40.03 -1.05 -2.54
CA VAL A 2 40.25 -2.20 -3.45
C VAL A 2 38.99 -3.05 -3.46
N VAL A 3 38.28 -3.11 -4.59
CA VAL A 3 37.08 -3.94 -4.75
C VAL A 3 37.45 -5.18 -5.56
N SER A 4 37.14 -6.35 -5.01
CA SER A 4 37.37 -7.66 -5.63
C SER A 4 36.74 -7.75 -7.03
N ARG A 5 37.50 -8.28 -8.02
CA ARG A 5 37.01 -8.52 -9.40
C ARG A 5 35.74 -9.38 -9.48
N ARG A 6 35.45 -10.15 -8.42
CA ARG A 6 34.24 -10.98 -8.27
C ARG A 6 32.93 -10.17 -8.30
N HIS A 7 32.99 -8.87 -8.01
CA HIS A 7 31.83 -7.98 -7.97
C HIS A 7 31.57 -7.26 -9.30
N TRP A 8 32.37 -7.52 -10.33
CA TRP A 8 32.18 -6.94 -11.65
C TRP A 8 31.39 -7.92 -12.52
N ASN A 9 30.30 -7.44 -13.13
CA ASN A 9 29.63 -8.22 -14.16
C ASN A 9 30.48 -8.19 -15.45
N GLU A 10 30.36 -9.22 -16.29
CA GLU A 10 31.10 -9.36 -17.56
C GLU A 10 30.85 -8.22 -18.57
N ARG A 11 29.96 -7.26 -18.25
CA ARG A 11 29.58 -6.14 -19.12
C ARG A 11 30.13 -4.78 -18.66
N GLY A 12 31.03 -4.74 -17.67
CA GLY A 12 31.71 -3.50 -17.25
C GLY A 12 30.80 -2.48 -16.57
N LEU A 13 29.61 -2.89 -16.11
CA LEU A 13 28.73 -2.05 -15.30
C LEU A 13 29.11 -2.17 -13.82
N GLU A 14 28.74 -1.13 -13.06
CA GLU A 14 29.06 -0.90 -11.64
C GLU A 14 29.13 -2.16 -10.76
N PRO A 15 29.96 -2.15 -9.68
CA PRO A 15 30.08 -3.29 -8.77
C PRO A 15 28.71 -3.80 -8.31
N CYS A 16 28.34 -5.00 -8.76
CA CYS A 16 27.05 -5.62 -8.48
C CYS A 16 27.28 -6.85 -7.60
N ILE A 17 26.59 -6.90 -6.46
CA ILE A 17 26.59 -8.07 -5.58
C ILE A 17 25.58 -9.06 -6.12
N ARG A 18 26.01 -10.31 -6.33
CA ARG A 18 25.17 -11.38 -6.84
C ARG A 18 24.18 -11.80 -5.75
N VAL A 19 22.94 -11.34 -5.86
CA VAL A 19 21.83 -11.76 -4.99
C VAL A 19 21.38 -13.18 -5.38
N LYS A 20 21.17 -14.08 -4.42
CA LYS A 20 20.68 -15.44 -4.72
C LYS A 20 19.26 -15.32 -5.31
N LYS A 21 18.95 -16.16 -6.30
CA LYS A 21 17.59 -16.18 -6.91
C LYS A 21 16.47 -16.46 -5.90
N SER A 22 16.79 -17.12 -4.79
CA SER A 22 15.87 -17.35 -3.65
C SER A 22 15.47 -16.07 -2.92
N ASP A 23 16.24 -15.01 -3.08
CA ASP A 23 16.09 -13.74 -2.35
C ASP A 23 15.43 -12.68 -3.25
N THR A 24 15.19 -12.99 -4.54
CA THR A 24 14.62 -12.06 -5.53
C THR A 24 13.16 -12.33 -5.91
N ARG A 25 12.52 -13.41 -5.42
CA ARG A 25 11.13 -13.77 -5.79
C ARG A 25 10.25 -14.09 -4.57
N GLY A 26 9.16 -13.32 -4.41
CA GLY A 26 7.87 -13.81 -3.88
C GLY A 26 7.76 -14.19 -2.39
N ALA A 27 8.65 -13.72 -1.52
CA ALA A 27 8.65 -14.11 -0.11
C ALA A 27 7.76 -13.24 0.79
N ALA A 28 7.52 -11.99 0.41
CA ALA A 28 6.79 -11.02 1.21
C ALA A 28 6.04 -9.99 0.34
N THR A 29 4.86 -9.57 0.78
CA THR A 29 4.12 -8.42 0.25
C THR A 29 3.91 -7.41 1.37
N TYR A 30 4.34 -6.17 1.12
CA TYR A 30 4.09 -5.04 2.03
C TYR A 30 2.83 -4.29 1.58
N VAL A 31 1.82 -4.24 2.43
CA VAL A 31 0.59 -3.46 2.21
C VAL A 31 0.67 -2.21 3.06
N ALA A 32 0.76 -1.06 2.39
CA ALA A 32 0.79 0.25 3.02
C ALA A 32 -0.60 0.88 3.04
N ILE A 33 -0.91 1.64 4.09
CA ILE A 33 -2.10 2.49 4.15
C ILE A 33 -1.65 3.90 4.50
N ILE A 34 -2.16 4.89 3.75
CA ILE A 34 -1.90 6.29 4.01
C ILE A 34 -3.21 7.09 4.11
N ALA A 35 -3.17 8.17 4.87
CA ALA A 35 -4.24 9.14 5.01
C ALA A 35 -3.71 10.56 4.83
N ASP A 36 -4.57 11.44 4.33
CA ASP A 36 -4.32 12.88 4.19
C ASP A 36 -4.25 13.59 5.55
N ASN A 37 -5.05 13.14 6.52
CA ASN A 37 -5.05 13.63 7.89
C ASN A 37 -3.86 13.08 8.70
N ALA A 38 -2.99 13.96 9.20
CA ALA A 38 -1.80 13.59 9.94
C ALA A 38 -2.09 12.88 11.29
N GLY A 39 -3.18 13.26 11.97
CA GLY A 39 -3.59 12.63 13.23
C GLY A 39 -4.03 11.18 13.03
N ILE A 40 -4.82 10.92 11.97
CA ILE A 40 -5.20 9.57 11.57
C ILE A 40 -3.98 8.79 11.09
N GLN A 41 -3.16 9.37 10.21
CA GLN A 41 -1.96 8.75 9.64
C GLN A 41 -1.00 8.20 10.71
N ALA A 42 -0.87 8.88 11.85
CA ALA A 42 0.00 8.46 12.93
C ALA A 42 -0.40 7.12 13.56
N GLY A 43 -1.69 6.76 13.49
CA GLY A 43 -2.23 5.53 14.06
C GLY A 43 -2.45 4.40 13.06
N LEU A 44 -2.28 4.61 11.76
CA LEU A 44 -2.66 3.64 10.74
C LEU A 44 -1.82 2.35 10.77
N PRO A 45 -2.45 1.17 10.61
CA PRO A 45 -1.74 -0.09 10.51
C PRO A 45 -1.16 -0.29 9.10
N HIS A 46 -0.06 -1.02 9.04
CA HIS A 46 0.55 -1.54 7.82
C HIS A 46 0.68 -3.06 7.95
N PHE A 47 0.84 -3.77 6.83
CA PHE A 47 0.86 -5.22 6.83
C PHE A 47 2.03 -5.77 6.04
N LEU A 48 2.63 -6.84 6.54
CA LEU A 48 3.62 -7.65 5.84
C LEU A 48 3.09 -9.07 5.74
N ILE A 49 2.70 -9.48 4.55
CA ILE A 49 2.24 -10.84 4.27
C ILE A 49 3.44 -11.65 3.83
N MET A 50 3.79 -12.70 4.58
CA MET A 50 4.95 -13.53 4.28
C MET A 50 4.59 -14.98 4.07
N ASN A 51 5.29 -15.60 3.13
CA ASN A 51 5.21 -17.05 2.98
C ASN A 51 5.78 -17.72 4.23
N GLU A 52 5.07 -18.74 4.69
CA GLU A 52 5.35 -19.48 5.90
C GLU A 52 6.68 -20.28 5.90
N SER A 53 7.24 -20.52 4.71
CA SER A 53 8.57 -21.09 4.51
C SER A 53 9.70 -20.08 4.77
N LYS A 54 9.39 -18.78 4.73
CA LYS A 54 10.33 -17.68 4.96
C LYS A 54 10.15 -17.08 6.35
N LEU A 55 8.90 -16.86 6.76
CA LEU A 55 8.58 -16.58 8.15
C LEU A 55 8.48 -17.89 8.93
N THR A 56 9.65 -18.47 9.25
CA THR A 56 9.72 -19.69 10.05
C THR A 56 9.11 -19.44 11.44
N LYS A 57 8.63 -20.50 12.11
CA LYS A 57 8.09 -20.38 13.48
C LYS A 57 9.10 -19.79 14.47
N ALA A 58 10.40 -20.04 14.24
CA ALA A 58 11.46 -19.46 15.06
C ALA A 58 11.57 -17.94 14.85
N LEU A 59 11.61 -17.49 13.59
CA LEU A 59 11.64 -16.07 13.26
C LEU A 59 10.36 -15.36 13.72
N GLU A 60 9.19 -15.97 13.53
CA GLU A 60 7.91 -15.43 14.01
C GLU A 60 7.92 -15.16 15.51
N ARG A 61 8.44 -16.08 16.33
CA ARG A 61 8.60 -15.87 17.78
C ARG A 61 9.56 -14.74 18.11
N GLN A 62 10.69 -14.65 17.40
CA GLN A 62 11.64 -13.56 17.58
C GLN A 62 11.00 -12.21 17.24
N VAL A 63 10.30 -12.12 16.12
CA VAL A 63 9.56 -10.91 15.71
C VAL A 63 8.48 -10.55 16.72
N ALA A 64 7.78 -11.54 17.29
CA ALA A 64 6.77 -11.33 18.32
C ALA A 64 7.34 -10.82 19.65
N SER A 65 8.62 -11.13 19.96
CA SER A 65 9.32 -10.58 21.13
C SER A 65 9.81 -9.14 20.96
N LEU A 66 9.77 -8.59 19.73
CA LEU A 66 10.14 -7.20 19.49
C LEU A 66 9.07 -6.24 20.03
N PRO A 67 9.43 -4.99 20.37
CA PRO A 67 8.46 -3.97 20.76
C PRO A 67 7.34 -3.81 19.73
N ALA A 68 6.14 -3.49 20.22
CA ALA A 68 4.97 -3.27 19.39
C ALA A 68 5.24 -2.23 18.29
N SER A 69 4.69 -2.46 17.11
CA SER A 69 4.78 -1.57 15.97
C SER A 69 3.46 -1.55 15.22
N HIS A 70 3.22 -0.53 14.40
CA HIS A 70 2.05 -0.48 13.52
C HIS A 70 2.15 -1.44 12.33
N LEU A 71 3.27 -2.16 12.15
CA LEU A 71 3.41 -3.21 11.15
C LEU A 71 2.92 -4.55 11.71
N GLN A 72 1.81 -5.05 11.17
CA GLN A 72 1.30 -6.40 11.39
C GLN A 72 2.06 -7.37 10.49
N VAL A 73 2.68 -8.39 11.08
CA VAL A 73 3.44 -9.40 10.33
C VAL A 73 2.63 -10.68 10.28
N TRP A 74 2.26 -11.10 9.08
CA TRP A 74 1.36 -12.23 8.85
C TRP A 74 2.07 -13.41 8.20
N ARG A 75 2.08 -14.53 8.90
CA ARG A 75 2.50 -15.83 8.37
C ARG A 75 1.36 -16.45 7.56
N ARG A 76 1.58 -16.72 6.27
CA ARG A 76 0.58 -17.27 5.34
C ARG A 76 1.18 -18.31 4.40
N LYS A 77 0.35 -19.19 3.82
CA LYS A 77 0.79 -20.21 2.85
C LYS A 77 1.41 -19.63 1.57
N SER A 78 1.06 -18.39 1.25
CA SER A 78 1.67 -17.61 0.16
C SER A 78 1.90 -16.19 0.63
N ALA A 79 2.78 -15.46 -0.06
CA ALA A 79 3.04 -14.05 0.23
C ALA A 79 2.08 -13.10 -0.51
N TRP A 80 1.06 -13.60 -1.21
CA TRP A 80 0.14 -12.76 -1.98
C TRP A 80 -0.92 -12.12 -1.08
N ASN A 81 -1.28 -10.88 -1.39
CA ASN A 81 -2.50 -10.28 -0.85
C ASN A 81 -3.71 -10.94 -1.52
N THR A 82 -4.53 -11.65 -0.74
CA THR A 82 -5.77 -12.30 -1.20
C THR A 82 -6.99 -11.50 -0.78
N ALA A 83 -8.16 -11.87 -1.29
CA ALA A 83 -9.40 -11.25 -0.85
C ALA A 83 -9.69 -11.49 0.65
N ASP A 84 -9.28 -12.64 1.21
CA ASP A 84 -9.36 -12.88 2.66
C ASP A 84 -8.43 -11.97 3.44
N CYS A 85 -7.19 -11.78 2.94
CA CYS A 85 -6.27 -10.81 3.54
C CYS A 85 -6.87 -9.40 3.52
N MET A 86 -7.56 -9.01 2.44
CA MET A 86 -8.21 -7.71 2.35
C MET A 86 -9.36 -7.54 3.35
N VAL A 87 -10.17 -8.57 3.58
CA VAL A 87 -11.21 -8.54 4.62
C VAL A 87 -10.58 -8.35 6.00
N GLU A 88 -9.52 -9.11 6.32
CA GLU A 88 -8.78 -8.93 7.59
C GLU A 88 -8.17 -7.52 7.69
N ILE A 89 -7.59 -6.99 6.61
CA ILE A 89 -7.02 -5.64 6.56
C ILE A 89 -8.08 -4.59 6.86
N ILE A 90 -9.27 -4.70 6.28
CA ILE A 90 -10.38 -3.78 6.50
C ILE A 90 -10.85 -3.82 7.96
N GLN A 91 -10.97 -5.00 8.55
CA GLN A 91 -11.35 -5.16 9.97
C GLN A 91 -10.32 -4.53 10.91
N HIS A 92 -9.03 -4.73 10.63
CA HIS A 92 -7.96 -4.04 11.34
C HIS A 92 -8.05 -2.52 11.16
N LEU A 93 -8.23 -2.05 9.92
CA LEU A 93 -8.36 -0.62 9.63
C LEU A 93 -9.54 -0.01 10.38
N ALA A 94 -10.70 -0.68 10.42
CA ALA A 94 -11.89 -0.25 11.16
C ALA A 94 -11.59 -0.01 12.65
N THR A 95 -10.86 -0.94 13.28
CA THR A 95 -10.44 -0.80 14.69
C THR A 95 -9.59 0.45 14.92
N HIS A 96 -8.66 0.73 14.01
CA HIS A 96 -7.80 1.91 14.08
C HIS A 96 -8.53 3.22 13.73
N LEU A 97 -9.60 3.14 12.94
CA LEU A 97 -10.42 4.29 12.56
C LEU A 97 -11.55 4.58 13.53
N ALA A 98 -11.94 3.62 14.39
CA ALA A 98 -13.04 3.75 15.35
C ALA A 98 -13.03 5.07 16.15
N PRO A 99 -11.89 5.57 16.68
CA PRO A 99 -11.86 6.85 17.40
C PRO A 99 -12.24 8.08 16.57
N TRP A 100 -12.25 7.95 15.24
CA TRP A 100 -12.43 9.04 14.29
C TRP A 100 -13.82 9.03 13.63
N LEU A 101 -14.56 7.93 13.73
CA LEU A 101 -15.85 7.73 13.03
C LEU A 101 -16.93 8.71 13.47
N ALA A 102 -16.84 9.26 14.69
CA ALA A 102 -17.77 10.30 15.15
C ALA A 102 -17.62 11.64 14.41
N ARG A 103 -16.48 11.86 13.75
CA ARG A 103 -16.14 13.13 13.08
C ARG A 103 -15.90 12.99 11.58
N TYR A 104 -15.49 11.82 11.15
CA TYR A 104 -15.06 11.57 9.78
C TYR A 104 -15.70 10.31 9.23
N THR A 105 -16.04 10.34 7.95
CA THR A 105 -16.42 9.15 7.19
C THR A 105 -15.22 8.70 6.36
N PRO A 106 -14.60 7.55 6.67
CA PRO A 106 -13.42 7.10 5.92
C PRO A 106 -13.74 6.73 4.48
N ILE A 107 -12.86 7.15 3.56
CA ILE A 107 -12.89 6.74 2.15
C ILE A 107 -11.57 6.03 1.84
N LEU A 108 -11.66 4.76 1.44
CA LEU A 108 -10.51 3.96 1.04
C LEU A 108 -10.43 3.88 -0.49
N LEU A 109 -9.32 4.42 -1.02
CA LEU A 109 -9.00 4.37 -2.45
C LEU A 109 -8.28 3.07 -2.78
N LEU A 110 -8.82 2.28 -3.71
CA LEU A 110 -8.25 1.00 -4.12
C LEU A 110 -8.05 0.96 -5.64
N ASP A 111 -6.96 0.35 -6.10
CA ASP A 111 -6.87 -0.05 -7.49
C ASP A 111 -7.72 -1.30 -7.76
N GLN A 112 -7.73 -1.77 -9.00
CA GLN A 112 -8.48 -2.96 -9.41
C GLN A 112 -7.67 -4.25 -9.35
N ALA A 113 -6.74 -4.36 -8.38
CA ALA A 113 -6.10 -5.64 -8.11
C ALA A 113 -7.17 -6.72 -7.82
N PRO A 114 -7.01 -7.96 -8.30
CA PRO A 114 -8.03 -9.00 -8.15
C PRO A 114 -8.44 -9.29 -6.70
N CYS A 115 -7.59 -9.01 -5.72
CA CYS A 115 -7.89 -9.18 -4.30
C CYS A 115 -8.82 -8.09 -3.73
N HIS A 116 -8.96 -6.93 -4.38
CA HIS A 116 -9.79 -5.81 -3.90
C HIS A 116 -11.24 -5.89 -4.36
N LEU A 117 -11.51 -6.65 -5.42
CA LEU A 117 -12.78 -6.63 -6.14
C LEU A 117 -13.88 -7.56 -5.62
N PRO A 118 -13.61 -8.72 -4.97
CA PRO A 118 -14.67 -9.64 -4.58
C PRO A 118 -15.70 -9.00 -3.64
N ALA A 119 -16.97 -9.40 -3.77
CA ALA A 119 -18.09 -8.89 -2.98
C ALA A 119 -17.80 -8.85 -1.47
N LYS A 120 -17.20 -9.91 -0.92
CA LYS A 120 -16.83 -9.99 0.50
C LYS A 120 -15.92 -8.85 1.00
N VAL A 121 -15.11 -8.26 0.12
CA VAL A 121 -14.26 -7.10 0.47
C VAL A 121 -15.10 -5.84 0.56
N MET A 122 -16.04 -5.65 -0.38
CA MET A 122 -16.99 -4.52 -0.34
C MET A 122 -17.95 -4.64 0.84
N GLU A 123 -18.44 -5.85 1.14
CA GLU A 123 -19.26 -6.15 2.31
C GLU A 123 -18.50 -5.82 3.60
N ALA A 124 -17.26 -6.32 3.75
CA ALA A 124 -16.44 -5.99 4.92
C ALA A 124 -16.21 -4.49 5.09
N ALA A 125 -16.02 -3.74 4.00
CA ALA A 125 -15.86 -2.29 4.05
C ALA A 125 -17.16 -1.58 4.44
N ARG A 126 -18.29 -2.00 3.88
CA ARG A 126 -19.62 -1.48 4.21
C ARG A 126 -19.93 -1.70 5.69
N ASP A 127 -19.72 -2.92 6.18
CA ASP A 127 -19.98 -3.29 7.57
C ASP A 127 -19.02 -2.55 8.54
N ALA A 128 -17.86 -2.12 8.04
CA ALA A 128 -16.91 -1.27 8.76
C ALA A 128 -17.18 0.25 8.63
N HIS A 129 -18.24 0.67 7.95
CA HIS A 129 -18.52 2.07 7.60
C HIS A 129 -17.38 2.79 6.85
N ILE A 130 -16.65 2.05 6.00
CA ILE A 130 -15.59 2.57 5.14
C ILE A 130 -16.09 2.58 3.70
N HIS A 131 -16.16 3.76 3.07
CA HIS A 131 -16.53 3.85 1.66
C HIS A 131 -15.36 3.42 0.78
N LEU A 132 -15.61 2.53 -0.18
CA LEU A 132 -14.61 2.17 -1.18
C LEU A 132 -14.78 3.02 -2.44
N VAL A 133 -13.66 3.54 -2.94
CA VAL A 133 -13.59 4.22 -4.23
C VAL A 133 -12.51 3.52 -5.06
N TYR A 134 -12.91 3.00 -6.22
CA TYR A 134 -12.00 2.27 -7.10
C TYR A 134 -11.40 3.19 -8.15
N ILE A 135 -10.08 3.13 -8.27
CA ILE A 135 -9.33 3.79 -9.33
C ILE A 135 -9.60 3.02 -10.64
N PRO A 136 -9.96 3.70 -11.74
CA PRO A 136 -10.15 3.06 -13.03
C PRO A 136 -8.88 2.31 -13.48
N SER A 137 -9.07 1.23 -14.23
CA SER A 137 -7.95 0.41 -14.67
C SER A 137 -6.92 1.22 -15.47
N SER A 138 -5.65 0.93 -15.26
CA SER A 138 -4.51 1.61 -15.92
C SER A 138 -4.27 3.07 -15.50
N LEU A 139 -5.02 3.60 -14.52
CA LEU A 139 -4.81 4.94 -13.98
C LEU A 139 -4.11 4.97 -12.62
N THR A 140 -3.72 3.82 -12.08
CA THR A 140 -3.05 3.72 -10.77
C THR A 140 -1.81 4.62 -10.67
N SER A 141 -1.00 4.68 -11.73
CA SER A 141 0.20 5.53 -11.80
C SER A 141 -0.07 7.04 -11.76
N VAL A 142 -1.33 7.46 -11.92
CA VAL A 142 -1.75 8.87 -11.97
C VAL A 142 -2.69 9.23 -10.83
N LEU A 143 -3.51 8.28 -10.36
CA LEU A 143 -4.59 8.50 -9.40
C LEU A 143 -4.35 7.82 -8.04
N GLN A 144 -3.41 6.88 -7.90
CA GLN A 144 -3.14 6.24 -6.61
C GLN A 144 -2.06 7.03 -5.84
N PRO A 145 -2.38 7.64 -4.69
CA PRO A 145 -1.40 8.43 -3.93
C PRO A 145 -0.14 7.65 -3.54
N LEU A 146 -0.31 6.36 -3.22
CA LEU A 146 0.81 5.47 -2.90
C LEU A 146 1.78 5.30 -4.08
N ASP A 147 1.28 5.15 -5.31
CA ASP A 147 2.15 4.96 -6.49
C ASP A 147 2.76 6.28 -6.97
N VAL A 148 1.96 7.35 -6.95
CA VAL A 148 2.39 8.68 -7.42
C VAL A 148 3.48 9.27 -6.51
N ALA A 149 3.40 9.04 -5.19
CA ALA A 149 4.27 9.74 -4.24
C ALA A 149 4.99 8.81 -3.24
N ALA A 150 4.27 7.88 -2.60
CA ALA A 150 4.79 7.20 -1.41
C ALA A 150 5.82 6.11 -1.72
N PHE A 151 5.58 5.23 -2.70
CA PHE A 151 6.44 4.07 -2.91
C PHE A 151 7.79 4.39 -3.52
N SER A 152 7.88 5.39 -4.40
CA SER A 152 9.18 5.83 -4.94
C SER A 152 10.09 6.38 -3.83
N THR A 153 9.53 7.24 -2.97
CA THR A 153 10.24 7.83 -1.82
C THR A 153 10.53 6.80 -0.74
N LEU A 154 9.64 5.83 -0.51
CA LEU A 154 9.88 4.71 0.39
C LEU A 154 11.05 3.87 -0.09
N LYS A 155 11.13 3.52 -1.38
CA LYS A 155 12.22 2.72 -1.94
C LYS A 155 13.57 3.40 -1.73
N MET A 156 13.66 4.71 -1.94
CA MET A 156 14.88 5.48 -1.70
C MET A 156 15.26 5.49 -0.21
N TRP A 157 14.30 5.78 0.68
CA TRP A 157 14.53 5.77 2.12
C TRP A 157 14.96 4.39 2.63
N TRP A 158 14.28 3.35 2.14
CA TRP A 158 14.56 1.95 2.46
C TRP A 158 15.97 1.56 2.03
N ALA A 159 16.35 1.87 0.78
CA ALA A 159 17.67 1.56 0.26
C ALA A 159 18.79 2.20 1.11
N ALA A 160 18.62 3.48 1.49
CA ALA A 160 19.58 4.17 2.35
C ALA A 160 19.68 3.52 3.74
N LYS A 161 18.55 3.19 4.37
CA LYS A 161 18.54 2.56 5.71
C LYS A 161 19.07 1.13 5.70
N PHE A 162 18.69 0.35 4.69
CA PHE A 162 19.18 -1.01 4.53
C PHE A 162 20.69 -1.03 4.26
N GLN A 163 21.20 -0.09 3.46
CA GLN A 163 22.64 0.04 3.22
C GLN A 163 23.41 0.39 4.49
N ALA A 164 22.89 1.32 5.31
CA ALA A 164 23.50 1.66 6.60
C ALA A 164 23.51 0.46 7.57
N LEU A 165 22.39 -0.26 7.66
CA LEU A 165 22.30 -1.49 8.45
C LEU A 165 23.34 -2.52 8.00
N ARG A 166 23.45 -2.72 6.69
CA ARG A 166 24.42 -3.63 6.09
C ARG A 166 25.88 -3.22 6.37
N GLN A 167 26.18 -1.93 6.38
CA GLN A 167 27.53 -1.45 6.72
C GLN A 167 27.89 -1.71 8.18
N ALA A 168 26.89 -1.68 9.07
CA ALA A 168 27.07 -1.96 10.50
C ALA A 168 27.05 -3.46 10.85
N SER A 169 26.54 -4.32 9.97
CA SER A 169 26.50 -5.77 10.16
C SER A 169 27.86 -6.44 9.94
N ASP A 170 28.16 -7.46 10.75
CA ASP A 170 29.30 -8.34 10.54
C ASP A 170 29.27 -8.96 9.15
N ASN A 171 30.42 -8.97 8.47
CA ASN A 171 30.57 -9.45 7.09
C ASN A 171 29.62 -8.80 6.06
N HIS A 172 28.99 -7.68 6.39
CA HIS A 172 27.98 -7.03 5.55
C HIS A 172 26.77 -7.91 5.20
N GLU A 173 26.41 -8.83 6.10
CA GLU A 173 25.23 -9.69 5.98
C GLU A 173 24.14 -9.26 6.97
N VAL A 174 22.98 -8.87 6.45
CA VAL A 174 21.83 -8.49 7.28
C VAL A 174 21.03 -9.74 7.61
N SER A 175 20.88 -10.03 8.91
CA SER A 175 20.04 -11.14 9.38
C SER A 175 18.56 -10.89 9.09
N GLU A 176 17.76 -11.96 9.01
CA GLU A 176 16.31 -11.84 8.81
C GLU A 176 15.65 -11.04 9.94
N LEU A 177 16.09 -11.22 11.19
CA LEU A 177 15.57 -10.46 12.33
C LEU A 177 15.90 -8.98 12.22
N ALA A 178 17.15 -8.62 11.87
CA ALA A 178 17.55 -7.22 11.68
C ALA A 178 16.78 -6.56 10.52
N TRP A 179 16.52 -7.31 9.44
CA TRP A 179 15.66 -6.85 8.34
C TRP A 179 14.22 -6.59 8.82
N MET A 180 13.65 -7.47 9.64
CA MET A 180 12.31 -7.29 10.23
C MET A 180 12.26 -6.08 11.15
N GLU A 181 13.26 -5.91 12.01
CA GLU A 181 13.36 -4.75 12.91
C GLU A 181 13.35 -3.45 12.11
N LEU A 182 14.18 -3.35 11.06
CA LEU A 182 14.19 -2.19 10.19
C LEU A 182 12.83 -1.95 9.53
N LEU A 183 12.19 -3.00 8.99
CA LEU A 183 10.90 -2.90 8.34
C LEU A 183 9.78 -2.45 9.28
N ARG A 184 9.80 -2.92 10.54
CA ARG A 184 8.86 -2.49 11.58
C ARG A 184 8.99 -1.00 11.93
N THR A 185 10.11 -0.36 11.61
CA THR A 185 10.24 1.09 11.77
C THR A 185 9.53 1.89 10.68
N VAL A 186 9.22 1.29 9.52
CA VAL A 186 8.68 1.99 8.33
C VAL A 186 7.39 2.75 8.63
N PRO A 187 6.35 2.16 9.27
CA PRO A 187 5.10 2.89 9.51
C PRO A 187 5.33 4.20 10.29
N ARG A 188 6.18 4.17 11.33
CA ARG A 188 6.41 5.33 12.20
C ARG A 188 7.47 6.30 11.65
N LYS A 189 8.62 5.79 11.23
CA LYS A 189 9.78 6.60 10.80
C LYS A 189 9.67 7.07 9.35
N PHE A 190 8.89 6.38 8.53
CA PHE A 190 8.63 6.79 7.15
C PHE A 190 7.24 7.38 6.97
N PHE A 191 6.17 6.60 7.16
CA PHE A 191 4.81 7.03 6.79
C PHE A 191 4.23 8.09 7.73
N ALA A 192 4.27 7.88 9.04
CA ALA A 192 3.74 8.82 10.04
C ALA A 192 4.58 10.10 10.20
N ALA A 193 5.84 10.08 9.77
CA ALA A 193 6.73 11.23 9.84
C ALA A 193 6.51 12.26 8.70
N ARG A 194 5.51 12.03 7.84
CA ARG A 194 5.23 12.83 6.64
C ARG A 194 3.75 13.16 6.56
N SER A 195 3.44 14.32 6.00
CA SER A 195 2.08 14.63 5.57
C SER A 195 1.85 14.10 4.15
N TRP A 196 0.74 13.39 3.95
CA TRP A 196 0.33 12.89 2.65
C TRP A 196 -0.78 13.72 2.01
N SER A 197 -1.28 14.76 2.68
CA SER A 197 -2.36 15.62 2.17
C SER A 197 -2.10 16.10 0.73
N ARG A 198 -0.88 16.56 0.42
CA ARG A 198 -0.51 16.97 -0.94
C ARG A 198 -0.57 15.83 -1.96
N ALA A 199 -0.25 14.60 -1.57
CA ALA A 199 -0.35 13.44 -2.46
C ALA A 199 -1.82 13.14 -2.81
N PHE A 200 -2.73 13.28 -1.85
CA PHE A 200 -4.18 13.16 -2.06
C PHE A 200 -4.71 14.32 -2.93
N THR A 201 -4.40 15.57 -2.60
CA THR A 201 -4.79 16.73 -3.42
C THR A 201 -4.30 16.61 -4.87
N ALA A 202 -3.06 16.16 -5.08
CA ALA A 202 -2.47 16.04 -6.40
C ALA A 202 -3.14 14.99 -7.31
N VAL A 203 -3.91 14.05 -6.74
CA VAL A 203 -4.70 13.07 -7.49
C VAL A 203 -6.18 13.43 -7.57
N GLY A 204 -6.58 14.60 -7.07
CA GLY A 204 -7.94 15.14 -7.18
C GLY A 204 -8.92 14.70 -6.11
N THR A 205 -8.48 14.03 -5.05
CA THR A 205 -9.37 13.55 -3.98
C THR A 205 -9.81 14.65 -3.01
N ALA A 206 -9.16 15.82 -3.05
CA ALA A 206 -9.48 16.98 -2.23
C ALA A 206 -10.45 17.99 -2.91
N GLY A 207 -10.98 17.66 -4.09
CA GLY A 207 -11.93 18.51 -4.85
C GLY A 207 -11.33 19.73 -5.55
N ASP A 208 -10.08 20.09 -5.27
CA ASP A 208 -9.37 21.18 -5.96
C ASP A 208 -8.65 20.68 -7.23
N VAL A 209 -9.30 20.87 -8.37
CA VAL A 209 -8.79 20.49 -9.70
C VAL A 209 -7.66 21.41 -10.22
N THR A 210 -7.34 22.50 -9.53
CA THR A 210 -6.24 23.39 -9.93
C THR A 210 -4.86 22.85 -9.53
N ILE A 211 -4.81 21.99 -8.51
CA ILE A 211 -3.57 21.48 -7.89
C ILE A 211 -3.20 20.06 -8.38
N LEU A 212 -3.86 19.58 -9.44
CA LEU A 212 -3.62 18.24 -9.98
C LEU A 212 -2.19 18.05 -10.49
N ASN A 213 -1.69 16.82 -10.39
CA ASN A 213 -0.39 16.46 -10.92
C ASN A 213 -0.34 16.60 -12.45
N ARG A 214 0.87 16.79 -13.00
CA ARG A 214 1.07 17.08 -14.42
C ARG A 214 0.55 15.97 -15.34
N ALA A 215 0.64 14.71 -14.92
CA ALA A 215 0.16 13.57 -15.71
C ALA A 215 -1.37 13.60 -15.80
N LEU A 216 -2.05 13.86 -14.67
CA LEU A 216 -3.50 13.96 -14.62
C LEU A 216 -4.02 15.17 -15.40
N LYS A 217 -3.39 16.35 -15.26
CA LYS A 217 -3.74 17.54 -16.07
C LYS A 217 -3.64 17.27 -17.57
N ARG A 218 -2.61 16.55 -18.00
CA ARG A 218 -2.43 16.16 -19.40
C ARG A 218 -3.54 15.22 -19.89
N GLN A 219 -4.02 14.32 -19.02
CA GLN A 219 -5.11 13.41 -19.37
C GLN A 219 -6.47 14.11 -19.43
N LEU A 220 -6.71 15.08 -18.55
CA LEU A 220 -7.99 15.78 -18.49
C LEU A 220 -8.11 16.93 -19.51
N GLY A 221 -6.98 17.47 -19.99
CA GLY A 221 -6.97 18.63 -20.89
C GLY A 221 -7.34 19.94 -20.18
N ASP A 222 -7.74 20.95 -20.96
CA ASP A 222 -7.96 22.31 -20.46
C ASP A 222 -9.31 22.53 -19.78
N THR A 223 -10.24 21.58 -19.87
CA THR A 223 -11.60 21.70 -19.31
C THR A 223 -11.87 20.58 -18.32
N VAL A 224 -11.64 20.85 -17.03
CA VAL A 224 -12.08 19.96 -15.95
C VAL A 224 -13.37 20.51 -15.38
N VAL A 225 -14.51 19.92 -15.77
CA VAL A 225 -15.79 20.17 -15.10
C VAL A 225 -15.92 19.16 -13.97
N MET A 226 -16.04 19.62 -12.74
CA MET A 226 -16.45 18.76 -11.63
C MET A 226 -17.85 18.26 -11.94
N SER A 227 -18.04 16.94 -11.96
CA SER A 227 -19.36 16.32 -12.11
C SER A 227 -20.30 16.76 -10.98
N SER A 228 -21.61 16.71 -11.21
CA SER A 228 -22.60 17.01 -10.17
C SER A 228 -22.39 16.11 -8.94
N SER A 229 -22.89 16.54 -7.79
CA SER A 229 -22.84 15.77 -6.54
C SER A 229 -23.77 14.55 -6.52
N ASP A 230 -24.33 14.18 -7.67
CA ASP A 230 -25.25 13.06 -7.78
C ASP A 230 -24.51 11.73 -7.65
N LYS A 231 -25.22 10.72 -7.12
CA LYS A 231 -24.71 9.35 -7.13
C LYS A 231 -24.50 8.91 -8.58
N PRO A 232 -23.38 8.22 -8.90
CA PRO A 232 -23.19 7.68 -10.24
C PRO A 232 -24.31 6.70 -10.58
N THR A 233 -24.70 6.62 -11.84
CA THR A 233 -25.60 5.56 -12.33
C THR A 233 -24.87 4.22 -12.40
N PRO A 234 -25.58 3.07 -12.45
CA PRO A 234 -24.94 1.77 -12.68
C PRO A 234 -24.07 1.73 -13.93
N GLU A 235 -24.48 2.41 -15.00
CA GLU A 235 -23.74 2.52 -16.26
C GLU A 235 -22.45 3.32 -16.06
N GLN A 236 -22.51 4.47 -15.37
CA GLN A 236 -21.33 5.28 -15.08
C GLN A 236 -20.33 4.52 -14.19
N LEU A 237 -20.82 3.81 -13.17
CA LEU A 237 -19.97 2.95 -12.35
C LEU A 237 -19.35 1.82 -13.18
N SER A 238 -20.11 1.23 -14.13
CA SER A 238 -19.60 0.13 -14.96
C SER A 238 -18.38 0.51 -15.81
N CYS A 239 -18.25 1.79 -16.17
CA CYS A 239 -17.14 2.32 -16.96
C CYS A 239 -15.78 2.25 -16.26
N ILE A 240 -15.74 2.17 -14.93
CA ILE A 240 -14.45 2.12 -14.22
C ILE A 240 -13.83 0.73 -14.31
N TRP A 241 -14.64 -0.32 -14.43
CA TRP A 241 -14.17 -1.71 -14.39
C TRP A 241 -13.46 -2.12 -15.67
N LEU A 242 -12.50 -3.04 -15.56
CA LEU A 242 -11.94 -3.73 -16.72
C LEU A 242 -13.07 -4.39 -17.54
N LYS A 243 -13.11 -4.14 -18.87
CA LYS A 243 -14.17 -4.59 -19.82
C LYS A 243 -14.62 -6.06 -19.70
N ARG A 244 -13.79 -6.95 -19.16
CA ARG A 244 -14.07 -8.39 -19.03
C ARG A 244 -14.60 -8.81 -17.66
N ARG A 245 -14.71 -7.90 -16.69
CA ARG A 245 -15.17 -8.22 -15.33
C ARG A 245 -16.65 -7.90 -15.18
N ARG A 246 -17.43 -8.90 -14.78
CA ARG A 246 -18.83 -8.72 -14.35
C ARG A 246 -18.82 -8.31 -12.88
N MET A 247 -19.30 -7.10 -12.60
CA MET A 247 -19.31 -6.48 -11.27
C MET A 247 -20.75 -6.17 -10.82
N GLU A 248 -21.67 -7.10 -11.05
CA GLU A 248 -23.12 -6.93 -10.83
C GLU A 248 -23.46 -6.58 -9.36
N TYR A 249 -22.65 -7.04 -8.41
CA TYR A 249 -22.78 -6.74 -6.98
C TYR A 249 -22.21 -5.37 -6.57
N ALA A 250 -21.39 -4.73 -7.40
CA ALA A 250 -20.63 -3.55 -6.98
C ALA A 250 -21.54 -2.34 -6.74
N TYR A 251 -22.52 -2.10 -7.61
CA TYR A 251 -23.43 -0.95 -7.45
C TYR A 251 -24.19 -0.97 -6.12
N PRO A 252 -24.93 -2.04 -5.77
CA PRO A 252 -25.65 -2.08 -4.50
C PRO A 252 -24.70 -2.01 -3.29
N LEU A 253 -23.55 -2.69 -3.33
CA LEU A 253 -22.61 -2.70 -2.19
C LEU A 253 -21.87 -1.37 -1.99
N LEU A 254 -21.66 -0.58 -3.05
CA LEU A 254 -20.93 0.69 -2.95
C LEU A 254 -21.85 1.91 -2.75
N MET A 255 -23.10 1.86 -3.23
CA MET A 255 -23.99 3.03 -3.27
C MET A 255 -25.11 3.01 -2.22
N GLN A 256 -25.37 1.84 -1.62
CA GLN A 256 -26.37 1.70 -0.56
C GLN A 256 -25.69 1.80 0.81
N PRO A 257 -26.27 2.56 1.77
CA PRO A 257 -25.76 2.61 3.13
C PRO A 257 -25.74 1.19 3.74
N GLY A 258 -24.73 0.90 4.57
CA GLY A 258 -24.77 -0.27 5.44
C GLY A 258 -25.96 -0.17 6.39
N SER A 259 -26.68 -1.27 6.55
CA SER A 259 -27.81 -1.42 7.49
C SER A 259 -27.36 -1.28 8.94
#